data_AF-A0A938AKA5-F1
#
_entry.id   AF-A0A938AKA5-F1
#
_cell.length_a   1.000
_cell.length_b   1.000
_cell.length_c   1.000
_cell.angle_alpha   90.00
_cell.angle_beta   90.00
_cell.angle_gamma   90.00
#
_symmetry.space_group_name_H-M   'P 1'
#
loop_
_entity.id
_entity.type
_entity.pdbx_description
1 polymer ?
#
loop_
_entity_poly.entity_id
_entity_poly.type
_entity_poly.pdbx_seq_one_letter_code
_entity_poly.pdbx_strand_id
1 'polypeptide(L)'
;MNHQRCIILAGAGVVRDGVVDDLRDVVVRTNIGVFNSWAAKGLFQWDSPAHFGTIGLQRDDFVRAELSAADDVVVVGCDEHEAPRGLLTDLGVKWRDIATGDLRTFSHIGHDSMPERPPVYGELAAVCGPLYEEDSLPLNPGRAARDLSLWLPDDGFATADANICGFWLGRAFPTRHLGSVVLPTSPVTGFAATNALRASAIGQTVVVVAPSLDEASVSVMESARRAHQSFIVELWTATGPVLTTHERLKQLTSAQSQGGVQVVEVAVNFNALSRLEEVCGPPRVWGL
;
A
#
# COMPACT_ATOMS: atom_id res chain seq x y z
N MET A 1 5.93 35.83 6.16
CA MET A 1 7.15 34.99 6.10
C MET A 1 6.93 33.99 4.98
N ASN A 2 7.93 33.78 4.12
CA ASN A 2 7.79 32.82 3.02
C ASN A 2 7.81 31.41 3.65
N HIS A 3 6.67 30.73 3.71
CA HIS A 3 6.59 29.40 4.29
C HIS A 3 7.21 28.41 3.29
N GLN A 4 8.42 27.95 3.57
CA GLN A 4 9.15 27.01 2.72
C GLN A 4 8.41 25.66 2.69
N ARG A 5 7.87 25.24 1.54
CA ARG A 5 7.09 24.00 1.41
C ARG A 5 8.04 22.81 1.34
N CYS A 6 8.18 22.09 2.45
CA CYS A 6 8.91 20.81 2.50
C CYS A 6 7.94 19.62 2.39
N ILE A 7 8.35 18.58 1.67
CA ILE A 7 7.62 17.30 1.55
C ILE A 7 8.58 16.16 1.89
N ILE A 8 8.09 15.15 2.61
CA ILE A 8 8.85 13.91 2.84
C ILE A 8 8.30 12.79 1.93
N LEU A 9 9.19 12.10 1.23
CA LEU A 9 8.95 10.80 0.61
C LEU A 9 9.54 9.71 1.51
N ALA A 10 8.69 8.87 2.09
CA ALA A 10 9.09 7.83 3.03
C ALA A 10 8.88 6.43 2.44
N GLY A 11 9.96 5.63 2.40
CA GLY A 11 9.95 4.30 1.82
C GLY A 11 10.09 3.16 2.82
N ALA A 12 10.20 1.93 2.31
CA ALA A 12 10.27 0.70 3.10
C ALA A 12 11.42 0.69 4.10
N GLY A 13 12.50 1.43 3.84
CA GLY A 13 13.63 1.60 4.75
C GLY A 13 13.24 2.20 6.11
N VAL A 14 12.26 3.11 6.15
CA VAL A 14 11.76 3.67 7.42
C VAL A 14 11.18 2.55 8.31
N VAL A 15 10.45 1.62 7.71
CA VAL A 15 9.83 0.47 8.40
C VAL A 15 10.89 -0.56 8.76
N ARG A 16 11.71 -0.97 7.80
CA ARG A 16 12.75 -1.99 7.96
C ARG A 16 13.76 -1.61 9.05
N ASP A 17 14.14 -0.34 9.11
CA ASP A 17 15.16 0.14 10.04
C ASP A 17 14.55 0.52 11.42
N GLY A 18 13.23 0.40 11.60
CA GLY A 18 12.56 0.61 12.89
C GLY A 18 12.48 2.07 13.34
N VAL A 19 12.48 3.02 12.40
CA VAL A 19 12.54 4.48 12.67
C VAL A 19 11.21 5.20 12.40
N VAL A 20 10.09 4.47 12.45
CA VAL A 20 8.74 5.00 12.18
C VAL A 20 8.36 6.09 13.18
N ASP A 21 8.66 5.88 14.47
CA ASP A 21 8.34 6.86 15.50
C ASP A 21 9.25 8.09 15.40
N ASP A 22 10.52 7.92 15.00
CA ASP A 22 11.42 9.04 14.71
C ASP A 22 10.87 9.91 13.55
N LEU A 23 10.30 9.28 12.49
CA LEU A 23 9.62 10.00 11.40
C LEU A 23 8.36 10.73 11.90
N ARG A 24 7.54 10.09 12.73
CA ARG A 24 6.34 10.71 13.31
C ARG A 24 6.69 11.90 14.19
N ASP A 25 7.75 11.80 14.98
CA ASP A 25 8.28 12.89 15.79
C ASP A 25 8.76 14.06 14.92
N VAL A 26 9.40 13.79 13.77
CA VAL A 26 9.74 14.84 12.79
C VAL A 26 8.48 15.57 12.33
N VAL A 27 7.43 14.85 11.96
CA VAL A 27 6.16 15.44 11.51
C VAL A 27 5.52 16.28 12.61
N VAL A 28 5.47 15.78 13.85
CA VAL A 28 4.91 16.53 14.99
C VAL A 28 5.66 17.84 15.24
N ARG A 29 6.99 17.84 15.10
CA ARG A 29 7.81 19.04 15.34
C ARG A 29 7.77 20.05 14.19
N THR A 30 7.55 19.59 12.96
CA THR A 30 7.75 20.41 11.75
C THR A 30 6.48 20.68 10.96
N ASN A 31 5.41 19.94 11.21
CA ASN A 31 4.19 19.94 10.39
C ASN A 31 4.50 19.69 8.90
N ILE A 32 5.41 18.77 8.59
CA ILE A 32 5.71 18.38 7.19
C ILE A 32 4.79 17.22 6.77
N GLY A 33 4.20 17.34 5.57
CA GLY A 33 3.42 16.28 4.95
C GLY A 33 4.27 15.15 4.37
N VAL A 34 3.73 13.93 4.41
CA VAL A 34 4.44 12.71 4.03
C VAL A 34 3.68 11.94 2.96
N PHE A 35 4.32 11.73 1.82
CA PHE A 35 3.96 10.64 0.92
C PHE A 35 4.71 9.38 1.35
N ASN A 36 4.01 8.26 1.50
CA ASN A 36 4.65 6.97 1.66
C ASN A 36 4.72 6.24 0.32
N SER A 37 5.75 5.42 0.12
CA SER A 37 5.72 4.42 -0.94
C SER A 37 4.66 3.35 -0.66
N TRP A 38 4.33 2.53 -1.66
CA TRP A 38 3.40 1.41 -1.46
C TRP A 38 3.89 0.37 -0.44
N ALA A 39 5.21 0.22 -0.28
CA ALA A 39 5.81 -0.71 0.67
C ALA A 39 5.89 -0.14 2.10
N ALA A 40 5.68 1.17 2.27
CA ALA A 40 5.61 1.86 3.56
C ALA A 40 4.19 2.32 3.91
N LYS A 41 3.16 1.68 3.38
CA LYS A 41 1.78 2.00 3.74
C LYS A 41 1.51 1.74 5.23
N GLY A 42 0.78 2.66 5.86
CA GLY A 42 0.46 2.61 7.28
C GLY A 42 1.43 3.35 8.20
N LEU A 43 2.41 4.11 7.66
CA LEU A 43 3.22 5.04 8.47
C LEU A 43 2.33 6.01 9.28
N PHE A 44 1.23 6.44 8.69
CA PHE A 44 0.15 7.19 9.32
C PHE A 44 -1.19 6.51 9.05
N GLN A 45 -2.20 6.79 9.89
CA GLN A 45 -3.57 6.47 9.52
C GLN A 45 -3.95 7.18 8.22
N TRP A 46 -4.74 6.52 7.38
CA TRP A 46 -5.08 7.01 6.04
C TRP A 46 -5.77 8.39 6.04
N ASP A 47 -6.45 8.78 7.13
CA ASP A 47 -7.13 10.08 7.27
C ASP A 47 -6.28 11.14 8.00
N SER A 48 -5.10 10.77 8.51
CA SER A 48 -4.17 11.70 9.17
C SER A 48 -3.84 12.89 8.28
N PRO A 49 -3.86 14.14 8.80
CA PRO A 49 -3.45 15.32 8.04
C PRO A 49 -2.02 15.22 7.47
N ALA A 50 -1.13 14.46 8.13
CA ALA A 50 0.24 14.21 7.68
C ALA A 50 0.33 13.24 6.49
N HIS A 51 -0.69 12.43 6.25
CA HIS A 51 -0.71 11.49 5.14
C HIS A 51 -1.12 12.21 3.85
N PHE A 52 -0.16 12.37 2.93
CA PHE A 52 -0.38 12.98 1.61
C PHE A 52 -0.77 11.95 0.54
N GLY A 53 -0.80 10.66 0.89
CA GLY A 53 -1.16 9.57 -0.01
C GLY A 53 -0.02 8.58 -0.23
N THR A 54 -0.29 7.57 -1.04
CA THR A 54 0.71 6.59 -1.49
C THR A 54 1.24 7.00 -2.86
N ILE A 55 2.56 7.07 -3.02
CA ILE A 55 3.23 7.52 -4.24
C ILE A 55 4.05 6.40 -4.90
N GLY A 56 4.30 6.53 -6.21
CA GLY A 56 5.17 5.64 -6.99
C GLY A 56 4.49 4.38 -7.54
N LEU A 57 3.16 4.32 -7.46
CA LEU A 57 2.34 3.22 -7.98
C LEU A 57 2.01 3.41 -9.47
N GLN A 58 1.69 4.64 -9.88
CA GLN A 58 1.27 5.01 -11.23
C GLN A 58 2.30 5.95 -11.90
N ARG A 59 2.29 5.99 -13.23
CA ARG A 59 3.26 6.74 -14.04
C ARG A 59 3.39 8.21 -13.61
N ASP A 60 2.27 8.87 -13.37
CA ASP A 60 2.22 10.32 -13.20
C ASP A 60 2.18 10.74 -11.72
N ASP A 61 2.28 9.80 -10.75
CA ASP A 61 2.20 10.07 -9.31
C ASP A 61 3.16 11.19 -8.85
N PHE A 62 4.44 11.16 -9.29
CA PHE A 62 5.44 12.15 -8.90
C PHE A 62 5.15 13.55 -9.46
N VAL A 63 4.54 13.63 -10.64
CA VAL A 63 4.14 14.89 -11.28
C VAL A 63 2.90 15.43 -10.58
N ARG A 64 1.90 14.59 -10.36
CA ARG A 64 0.62 14.94 -9.72
C ARG A 64 0.79 15.29 -8.23
N ALA A 65 1.82 14.77 -7.58
CA ALA A 65 2.21 15.16 -6.23
C ALA A 65 2.80 16.58 -6.13
N GLU A 66 2.97 17.30 -7.26
CA GLU A 66 3.50 18.66 -7.33
C GLU A 66 4.88 18.82 -6.67
N LEU A 67 5.72 17.77 -6.72
CA LEU A 67 7.01 17.77 -6.03
C LEU A 67 7.96 18.87 -6.54
N SER A 68 7.87 19.25 -7.82
CA SER A 68 8.69 20.33 -8.40
C SER A 68 8.29 21.73 -7.92
N ALA A 69 7.09 21.88 -7.35
CA ALA A 69 6.65 23.12 -6.72
C ALA A 69 7.04 23.22 -5.23
N ALA A 70 7.57 22.14 -4.64
CA ALA A 70 8.11 22.17 -3.29
C ALA A 70 9.50 22.83 -3.26
N ASP A 71 9.82 23.47 -2.15
CA ASP A 71 11.12 24.09 -1.93
C ASP A 71 12.20 23.07 -1.54
N ASP A 72 11.78 21.99 -0.87
CA ASP A 72 12.63 20.86 -0.46
C ASP A 72 11.80 19.56 -0.46
N VAL A 73 12.34 18.50 -1.07
CA VAL A 73 11.78 17.15 -1.03
C VAL A 73 12.80 16.22 -0.38
N VAL A 74 12.45 15.73 0.80
CA VAL A 74 13.31 14.87 1.61
C VAL A 74 12.94 13.42 1.32
N VAL A 75 13.86 12.69 0.72
CA VAL A 75 13.71 11.26 0.47
C VAL A 75 14.35 10.51 1.64
N VAL A 76 13.59 9.62 2.28
CA VAL A 76 14.07 8.83 3.42
C VAL A 76 13.60 7.38 3.30
N GLY A 77 14.56 6.46 3.31
CA GLY A 77 14.27 5.03 3.27
C GLY A 77 13.62 4.52 1.97
N CYS A 78 13.57 5.31 0.90
CA CYS A 78 13.12 4.85 -0.42
C CYS A 78 14.26 4.21 -1.19
N ASP A 79 14.04 3.07 -1.85
CA ASP A 79 14.95 2.57 -2.90
C ASP A 79 14.66 3.23 -4.28
N GLU A 80 15.44 2.86 -5.31
CA GLU A 80 15.27 3.38 -6.68
C GLU A 80 13.95 2.96 -7.35
N HIS A 81 13.30 1.89 -6.88
CA HIS A 81 11.98 1.52 -7.36
C HIS A 81 10.92 2.45 -6.76
N GLU A 82 11.02 2.70 -5.45
CA GLU A 82 10.06 3.51 -4.70
C GLU A 82 10.11 5.01 -5.05
N ALA A 83 11.31 5.56 -5.22
CA ALA A 83 11.52 6.95 -5.61
C ALA A 83 12.74 7.06 -6.54
N PRO A 84 12.57 6.96 -7.87
CA PRO A 84 13.70 6.99 -8.80
C PRO A 84 14.38 8.36 -8.82
N ARG A 85 15.67 8.42 -8.48
CA ARG A 85 16.39 9.72 -8.32
C ARG A 85 16.56 10.47 -9.63
N GLY A 86 16.77 9.71 -10.71
CA GLY A 86 16.82 10.26 -12.07
C GLY A 86 15.51 10.98 -12.42
N LEU A 87 14.35 10.35 -12.13
CA LEU A 87 13.05 10.96 -12.39
C LEU A 87 12.83 12.24 -11.58
N LEU A 88 13.17 12.25 -10.28
CA LEU A 88 13.05 13.46 -9.46
C LEU A 88 13.90 14.60 -10.05
N THR A 89 15.09 14.29 -10.52
CA THR A 89 15.99 15.25 -11.17
C THR A 89 15.43 15.76 -12.50
N ASP A 90 14.92 14.87 -13.35
CA ASP A 90 14.33 15.21 -14.65
C ASP A 90 13.07 16.08 -14.52
N LEU A 91 12.30 15.87 -13.44
CA LEU A 91 11.14 16.68 -13.09
C LEU A 91 11.50 18.05 -12.49
N GLY A 92 12.79 18.33 -12.27
CA GLY A 92 13.26 19.57 -11.65
C GLY A 92 12.92 19.68 -10.15
N VAL A 93 12.69 18.55 -9.47
CA VAL A 93 12.43 18.52 -8.04
C VAL A 93 13.70 18.94 -7.28
N LYS A 94 13.55 19.83 -6.30
CA LYS A 94 14.62 20.13 -5.34
C LYS A 94 14.63 19.05 -4.27
N TRP A 95 15.38 17.97 -4.47
CA TRP A 95 15.37 16.82 -3.58
C TRP A 95 16.73 16.55 -2.93
N ARG A 96 16.68 15.87 -1.79
CA ARG A 96 17.85 15.31 -1.11
C ARG A 96 17.49 14.01 -0.41
N ASP A 97 18.42 13.06 -0.44
CA ASP A 97 18.35 11.85 0.37
C ASP A 97 18.89 12.13 1.78
N ILE A 98 18.23 11.56 2.79
CA ILE A 98 18.78 11.47 4.15
C ILE A 98 18.80 10.01 4.59
N ALA A 99 19.76 9.64 5.43
CA ALA A 99 19.76 8.32 6.04
C ALA A 99 18.60 8.23 7.05
N THR A 100 18.03 7.02 7.20
CA THR A 100 17.01 6.73 8.21
C THR A 100 17.48 7.06 9.63
N GLY A 101 18.77 6.84 9.92
CA GLY A 101 19.40 7.21 11.19
C GLY A 101 19.47 8.71 11.49
N ASP A 102 19.34 9.57 10.47
CA ASP A 102 19.45 11.03 10.61
C ASP A 102 18.11 11.69 10.97
N LEU A 103 16.99 10.95 10.95
CA LEU A 103 15.65 11.47 11.25
C LEU A 103 15.56 12.14 12.62
N ARG A 104 16.28 11.63 13.62
CA ARG A 104 16.28 12.19 14.98
C ARG A 104 16.86 13.60 15.03
N THR A 105 17.90 13.83 14.24
CA THR A 105 18.58 15.12 14.13
C THR A 105 18.02 16.00 13.03
N PHE A 106 17.06 15.49 12.24
CA PHE A 106 16.41 16.25 11.20
C PHE A 106 15.70 17.46 11.79
N SER A 107 16.09 18.63 11.30
CA SER A 107 15.50 19.91 11.63
C SER A 107 15.11 20.64 10.35
N HIS A 108 13.88 21.14 10.33
CA HIS A 108 13.38 22.06 9.32
C HIS A 108 12.62 23.17 10.05
N ILE A 109 12.54 24.35 9.46
CA ILE A 109 11.67 25.40 10.01
C ILE A 109 10.23 24.88 9.91
N GLY A 110 9.61 24.63 11.05
CA GLY A 110 8.25 24.09 11.10
C GLY A 110 7.23 25.09 10.58
N HIS A 111 6.11 24.57 10.08
CA HIS A 111 4.92 25.37 9.80
C HIS A 111 4.06 25.54 11.07
N ASP A 112 3.34 26.65 11.18
CA ASP A 112 2.39 26.88 12.29
C ASP A 112 1.26 25.83 12.33
N SER A 113 0.93 25.26 11.18
CA SER A 113 -0.08 24.21 11.02
C SER A 113 0.31 23.24 9.90
N MET A 114 -0.33 22.06 9.88
CA MET A 114 -0.18 21.13 8.77
C MET A 114 -0.54 21.77 7.43
N PRO A 115 0.31 21.66 6.39
CA PRO A 115 0.02 22.14 5.05
C PRO A 115 -1.17 21.41 4.43
N GLU A 116 -1.80 22.09 3.46
CA GLU A 116 -2.81 21.47 2.61
C GLU A 116 -2.20 20.32 1.80
N ARG A 117 -2.97 19.23 1.66
CA ARG A 117 -2.55 18.09 0.85
C ARG A 117 -2.46 18.50 -0.62
N PRO A 118 -1.50 17.96 -1.40
CA PRO A 118 -1.48 18.15 -2.84
C PRO A 118 -2.80 17.67 -3.48
N PRO A 119 -3.30 18.32 -4.55
CA PRO A 119 -4.60 18.02 -5.15
C PRO A 119 -4.83 16.55 -5.49
N VAL A 120 -3.76 15.85 -5.90
CA VAL A 120 -3.80 14.41 -6.24
C VAL A 120 -4.40 13.54 -5.15
N TYR A 121 -4.22 13.88 -3.87
CA TYR A 121 -4.85 13.14 -2.77
C TYR A 121 -6.37 13.17 -2.89
N GLY A 122 -6.95 14.36 -3.08
CA GLY A 122 -8.39 14.57 -3.21
C GLY A 122 -8.95 13.94 -4.48
N GLU A 123 -8.21 14.03 -5.60
CA GLU A 123 -8.62 13.45 -6.88
C GLU A 123 -8.65 11.91 -6.83
N LEU A 124 -7.64 11.28 -6.23
CA LEU A 124 -7.63 9.83 -6.02
C LEU A 124 -8.69 9.41 -5.01
N ALA A 125 -8.89 10.18 -3.93
CA ALA A 125 -9.96 9.92 -2.98
C ALA A 125 -11.36 10.03 -3.63
N ALA A 126 -11.55 10.91 -4.61
CA ALA A 126 -12.79 11.01 -5.38
C ALA A 126 -13.04 9.79 -6.30
N VAL A 127 -12.00 9.02 -6.61
CA VAL A 127 -12.14 7.72 -7.29
C VAL A 127 -12.35 6.60 -6.27
N CYS A 128 -11.45 6.45 -5.29
CA CYS A 128 -11.48 5.35 -4.32
C CYS A 128 -12.67 5.41 -3.35
N GLY A 129 -13.07 6.60 -2.90
CA GLY A 129 -14.19 6.80 -1.98
C GLY A 129 -15.50 6.19 -2.47
N PRO A 130 -15.97 6.53 -3.69
CA PRO A 130 -17.15 5.88 -4.27
C PRO A 130 -17.01 4.37 -4.44
N LEU A 131 -15.82 3.87 -4.83
CA LEU A 131 -15.57 2.44 -5.01
C LEU A 131 -15.77 1.64 -3.72
N TYR A 132 -15.47 2.24 -2.57
CA TYR A 132 -15.64 1.64 -1.25
C TYR A 132 -17.09 1.37 -0.84
N GLU A 133 -18.04 2.08 -1.43
CA GLU A 133 -19.46 2.02 -1.10
C GLU A 133 -20.28 1.33 -2.19
N GLU A 134 -19.67 1.07 -3.35
CA GLU A 134 -20.35 0.46 -4.48
C GLU A 134 -20.67 -1.03 -4.21
N ASP A 135 -21.95 -1.37 -4.24
CA ASP A 135 -22.49 -2.74 -4.06
C ASP A 135 -22.72 -3.48 -5.40
N SER A 136 -22.07 -3.03 -6.49
CA SER A 136 -22.18 -3.67 -7.79
C SER A 136 -21.51 -5.05 -7.80
N LEU A 137 -22.04 -5.95 -8.63
CA LEU A 137 -21.54 -7.32 -8.80
C LEU A 137 -21.10 -7.54 -10.25
N PRO A 138 -19.94 -8.17 -10.50
CA PRO A 138 -18.90 -8.56 -9.53
C PRO A 138 -18.31 -7.36 -8.77
N LEU A 139 -17.80 -7.58 -7.54
CA LEU A 139 -17.26 -6.52 -6.70
C LEU A 139 -16.13 -5.78 -7.41
N ASN A 140 -16.03 -4.47 -7.22
CA ASN A 140 -14.84 -3.73 -7.65
C ASN A 140 -13.67 -3.96 -6.65
N PRO A 141 -12.40 -3.83 -7.09
CA PRO A 141 -11.23 -4.04 -6.25
C PRO A 141 -11.15 -3.11 -5.03
N GLY A 142 -11.60 -1.85 -5.16
CA GLY A 142 -11.61 -0.89 -4.05
C GLY A 142 -12.52 -1.34 -2.91
N ARG A 143 -13.73 -1.80 -3.25
CA ARG A 143 -14.64 -2.44 -2.29
C ARG A 143 -14.01 -3.67 -1.66
N ALA A 144 -13.46 -4.57 -2.49
CA ALA A 144 -12.86 -5.81 -2.01
C ALA A 144 -11.69 -5.55 -1.04
N ALA A 145 -10.84 -4.55 -1.31
CA ALA A 145 -9.74 -4.13 -0.46
C ALA A 145 -10.22 -3.50 0.86
N ARG A 146 -11.24 -2.62 0.82
CA ARG A 146 -11.83 -2.03 2.03
C ARG A 146 -12.47 -3.08 2.92
N ASP A 147 -13.27 -3.98 2.36
CA ASP A 147 -13.92 -5.02 3.17
C ASP A 147 -12.87 -5.91 3.84
N LEU A 148 -11.77 -6.20 3.14
CA LEU A 148 -10.65 -6.96 3.71
C LEU A 148 -9.97 -6.20 4.86
N SER A 149 -9.77 -4.88 4.73
CA SER A 149 -9.16 -4.07 5.80
C SER A 149 -10.03 -3.94 7.04
N LEU A 150 -11.35 -4.12 6.91
CA LEU A 150 -12.29 -4.15 8.03
C LEU A 150 -12.45 -5.55 8.64
N TRP A 151 -12.26 -6.60 7.84
CA TRP A 151 -12.39 -7.99 8.28
C TRP A 151 -11.13 -8.51 9.00
N LEU A 152 -9.95 -8.05 8.59
CA LEU A 152 -8.68 -8.43 9.22
C LEU A 152 -8.61 -7.95 10.69
N PRO A 153 -8.06 -8.77 11.61
CA PRO A 153 -7.78 -8.31 12.97
C PRO A 153 -6.66 -7.26 13.00
N ASP A 154 -6.52 -6.55 14.12
CA ASP A 154 -5.54 -5.46 14.28
C ASP A 154 -4.08 -5.90 14.12
N ASP A 155 -3.77 -7.18 14.36
CA ASP A 155 -2.46 -7.76 14.14
C ASP A 155 -2.37 -8.49 12.80
N GLY A 156 -3.44 -8.57 12.00
CA GLY A 156 -3.47 -9.24 10.71
C GLY A 156 -3.07 -8.35 9.54
N PHE A 157 -2.82 -8.94 8.38
CA PHE A 157 -2.51 -8.17 7.17
C PHE A 157 -2.90 -8.82 5.85
N ALA A 158 -3.07 -7.97 4.84
CA ALA A 158 -3.18 -8.37 3.45
C ALA A 158 -1.82 -8.29 2.74
N THR A 159 -1.52 -9.22 1.85
CA THR A 159 -0.31 -9.17 1.02
C THR A 159 -0.59 -9.67 -0.39
N ALA A 160 0.19 -9.21 -1.35
CA ALA A 160 0.10 -9.62 -2.75
C ALA A 160 1.48 -9.56 -3.39
N ASP A 161 1.67 -10.35 -4.45
CA ASP A 161 2.86 -10.24 -5.28
C ASP A 161 2.80 -8.96 -6.13
N ALA A 162 3.87 -8.73 -6.87
CA ALA A 162 4.01 -7.64 -7.81
C ALA A 162 3.06 -7.80 -9.03
N ASN A 163 1.77 -7.55 -8.82
CA ASN A 163 0.70 -7.75 -9.79
C ASN A 163 -0.45 -6.75 -9.59
N ILE A 164 -1.52 -6.88 -10.39
CA ILE A 164 -2.68 -5.98 -10.33
C ILE A 164 -3.40 -5.98 -8.97
N CYS A 165 -3.42 -7.10 -8.24
CA CYS A 165 -3.98 -7.15 -6.89
C CYS A 165 -3.12 -6.35 -5.92
N GLY A 166 -1.79 -6.50 -6.01
CA GLY A 166 -0.84 -5.69 -5.24
C GLY A 166 -0.96 -4.19 -5.53
N PHE A 167 -1.22 -3.81 -6.79
CA PHE A 167 -1.50 -2.43 -7.15
C PHE A 167 -2.75 -1.90 -6.44
N TRP A 168 -3.86 -2.66 -6.48
CA TRP A 168 -5.10 -2.25 -5.82
C TRP A 168 -5.00 -2.20 -4.30
N LEU A 169 -4.28 -3.15 -3.68
CA LEU A 169 -3.96 -3.05 -2.26
C LEU A 169 -3.10 -1.80 -1.98
N GLY A 170 -2.13 -1.51 -2.85
CA GLY A 170 -1.29 -0.32 -2.75
C GLY A 170 -2.08 0.99 -2.85
N ARG A 171 -3.05 1.07 -3.77
CA ARG A 171 -3.78 2.31 -4.04
C ARG A 171 -5.00 2.49 -3.15
N ALA A 172 -5.75 1.43 -2.88
CA ALA A 172 -7.10 1.49 -2.33
C ALA A 172 -7.30 0.72 -1.02
N PHE A 173 -6.26 0.10 -0.43
CA PHE A 173 -6.39 -0.50 0.90
C PHE A 173 -6.32 0.58 2.00
N PRO A 174 -7.39 0.81 2.79
CA PRO A 174 -7.38 1.78 3.88
C PRO A 174 -6.53 1.27 5.05
N THR A 175 -5.37 1.88 5.29
CA THR A 175 -4.47 1.49 6.37
C THR A 175 -4.76 2.27 7.66
N ARG A 176 -5.04 1.54 8.76
CA ARG A 176 -5.25 2.11 10.10
C ARG A 176 -4.03 1.99 11.01
N HIS A 177 -3.17 1.03 10.75
CA HIS A 177 -1.93 0.81 11.48
C HIS A 177 -0.86 0.33 10.49
N LEU A 178 0.40 0.52 10.87
CA LEU A 178 1.52 0.03 10.10
C LEU A 178 1.48 -1.50 10.02
N GLY A 179 1.80 -2.05 8.85
CA GLY A 179 1.86 -3.50 8.66
C GLY A 179 0.53 -4.15 8.30
N SER A 180 -0.60 -3.42 8.26
CA SER A 180 -1.90 -3.97 7.82
C SER A 180 -1.93 -4.41 6.35
N VAL A 181 -0.96 -3.94 5.57
CA VAL A 181 -0.72 -4.36 4.18
C VAL A 181 0.79 -4.45 3.93
N VAL A 182 1.24 -5.55 3.32
CA VAL A 182 2.66 -5.80 3.04
C VAL A 182 2.83 -6.09 1.55
N LEU A 183 3.61 -5.26 0.86
CA LEU A 183 3.83 -5.31 -0.59
C LEU A 183 5.33 -5.29 -0.90
N PRO A 184 5.77 -5.91 -2.01
CA PRO A 184 7.17 -5.95 -2.36
C PRO A 184 7.65 -4.60 -2.95
N THR A 185 8.89 -4.18 -2.69
CA THR A 185 9.46 -3.00 -3.38
C THR A 185 9.83 -3.31 -4.84
N SER A 186 10.23 -4.55 -5.14
CA SER A 186 10.55 -5.02 -6.49
C SER A 186 9.90 -6.38 -6.78
N PRO A 187 9.73 -6.78 -8.06
CA PRO A 187 9.14 -8.07 -8.39
C PRO A 187 9.93 -9.24 -7.77
N VAL A 188 9.28 -10.01 -6.90
CA VAL A 188 9.82 -11.22 -6.29
C VAL A 188 8.75 -12.30 -6.36
N THR A 189 9.05 -13.40 -7.04
CA THR A 189 8.11 -14.53 -7.19
C THR A 189 7.84 -15.20 -5.84
N GLY A 190 6.57 -15.49 -5.55
CA GLY A 190 6.17 -16.11 -4.28
C GLY A 190 6.36 -15.23 -3.04
N PHE A 191 6.49 -13.90 -3.21
CA PHE A 191 6.65 -12.95 -2.11
C PHE A 191 5.47 -13.03 -1.14
N ALA A 192 4.25 -12.99 -1.64
CA ALA A 192 3.05 -12.95 -0.82
C ALA A 192 2.86 -14.25 -0.03
N ALA A 193 2.99 -15.40 -0.71
CA ALA A 193 2.93 -16.71 -0.07
C ALA A 193 4.03 -16.90 0.98
N THR A 194 5.24 -16.40 0.72
CA THR A 194 6.36 -16.48 1.69
C THR A 194 6.10 -15.61 2.93
N ASN A 195 5.55 -14.40 2.76
CA ASN A 195 5.13 -13.59 3.89
C ASN A 195 4.01 -14.27 4.69
N ALA A 196 3.07 -14.93 4.02
CA ALA A 196 2.01 -15.68 4.67
C ALA A 196 2.52 -16.89 5.47
N LEU A 197 3.48 -17.65 4.92
CA LEU A 197 4.18 -18.72 5.64
C LEU A 197 4.84 -18.21 6.93
N ARG A 198 5.56 -17.09 6.84
CA ARG A 198 6.26 -16.51 8.00
C ARG A 198 5.29 -15.97 9.07
N ALA A 199 4.24 -15.28 8.63
CA ALA A 199 3.22 -14.71 9.51
C ALA A 199 2.42 -15.80 10.25
N SER A 200 1.98 -16.82 9.52
CA SER A 200 1.24 -17.94 10.11
C SER A 200 2.09 -18.75 11.11
N ALA A 201 3.41 -18.80 10.93
CA ALA A 201 4.33 -19.42 11.88
C ALA A 201 4.31 -18.78 13.28
N ILE A 202 3.95 -17.50 13.37
CA ILE A 202 3.85 -16.74 14.62
C ILE A 202 2.40 -16.46 15.03
N GLY A 203 1.43 -17.15 14.41
CA GLY A 203 0.00 -17.05 14.75
C GLY A 203 -0.71 -15.82 14.17
N GLN A 204 -0.07 -15.08 13.26
CA GLN A 204 -0.64 -13.88 12.66
C GLN A 204 -1.63 -14.23 11.53
N THR A 205 -2.77 -13.55 11.49
CA THR A 205 -3.75 -13.73 10.39
C THR A 205 -3.27 -13.03 9.13
N VAL A 206 -3.23 -13.75 8.02
CA VAL A 206 -2.77 -13.22 6.74
C VAL A 206 -3.66 -13.67 5.59
N VAL A 207 -3.97 -12.74 4.70
CA VAL A 207 -4.68 -13.00 3.43
C VAL A 207 -3.76 -12.62 2.27
N VAL A 208 -3.37 -13.64 1.51
CA VAL A 208 -2.70 -13.47 0.22
C VAL A 208 -3.76 -13.15 -0.83
N VAL A 209 -3.63 -12.04 -1.53
CA VAL A 209 -4.52 -11.66 -2.63
C VAL A 209 -3.78 -11.80 -3.95
N ALA A 210 -4.33 -12.59 -4.88
CA ALA A 210 -3.68 -12.83 -6.16
C ALA A 210 -4.69 -13.00 -7.30
N PRO A 211 -4.33 -12.67 -8.55
CA PRO A 211 -5.19 -12.97 -9.70
C PRO A 211 -5.05 -14.44 -10.16
N SER A 212 -3.92 -15.08 -9.83
CA SER A 212 -3.60 -16.48 -10.10
C SER A 212 -2.41 -16.89 -9.23
N LEU A 213 -2.08 -18.19 -9.19
CA LEU A 213 -0.94 -18.72 -8.42
C LEU A 213 0.17 -19.19 -9.35
N ASP A 214 1.37 -18.66 -9.15
CA ASP A 214 2.59 -19.15 -9.79
C ASP A 214 3.16 -20.41 -9.09
N GLU A 215 4.13 -21.07 -9.73
CA GLU A 215 4.74 -22.30 -9.22
C GLU A 215 5.43 -22.12 -7.86
N ALA A 216 6.07 -20.97 -7.61
CA ALA A 216 6.74 -20.71 -6.34
C ALA A 216 5.72 -20.51 -5.22
N SER A 217 4.65 -19.76 -5.48
CA SER A 217 3.52 -19.57 -4.56
C SER A 217 2.89 -20.92 -4.19
N VAL A 218 2.64 -21.79 -5.17
CA VAL A 218 2.15 -23.16 -4.93
C VAL A 218 3.13 -23.97 -4.08
N SER A 219 4.43 -23.92 -4.39
CA SER A 219 5.48 -24.61 -3.62
C SER A 219 5.54 -24.18 -2.15
N VAL A 220 5.38 -22.87 -1.89
CA VAL A 220 5.30 -22.31 -0.53
C VAL A 220 4.04 -22.79 0.19
N MET A 221 2.90 -22.80 -0.50
CA MET A 221 1.64 -23.32 0.06
C MET A 221 1.76 -24.80 0.45
N GLU A 222 2.39 -25.64 -0.39
CA GLU A 222 2.65 -27.04 -0.06
C GLU A 222 3.58 -27.19 1.15
N SER A 223 4.56 -26.31 1.28
CA SER A 223 5.45 -26.29 2.46
C SER A 223 4.68 -25.89 3.73
N ALA A 224 3.79 -24.91 3.64
CA ALA A 224 2.93 -24.50 4.75
C ALA A 224 1.98 -25.62 5.18
N ARG A 225 1.39 -26.36 4.22
CA ARG A 225 0.55 -27.54 4.51
C ARG A 225 1.31 -28.62 5.27
N ARG A 226 2.53 -28.94 4.84
CA ARG A 226 3.41 -29.89 5.54
C ARG A 226 3.80 -29.40 6.94
N ALA A 227 3.93 -28.09 7.13
CA ALA A 227 4.21 -27.47 8.42
C ALA A 227 2.95 -27.25 9.29
N HIS A 228 1.77 -27.70 8.84
CA HIS A 228 0.48 -27.48 9.50
C HIS A 228 0.17 -26.01 9.80
N GLN A 229 0.65 -25.10 8.94
CA GLN A 229 0.40 -23.67 9.05
C GLN A 229 -0.90 -23.27 8.37
N SER A 230 -1.47 -22.15 8.82
CA SER A 230 -2.79 -21.68 8.39
C SER A 230 -2.74 -20.28 7.83
N PHE A 231 -3.19 -20.11 6.58
CA PHE A 231 -3.43 -18.80 5.97
C PHE A 231 -4.42 -18.93 4.82
N ILE A 232 -4.96 -17.79 4.38
CA ILE A 232 -5.93 -17.73 3.30
C ILE A 232 -5.29 -17.13 2.06
N VAL A 233 -5.56 -17.74 0.91
CA VAL A 233 -5.34 -17.16 -0.41
C VAL A 233 -6.71 -16.79 -0.98
N GLU A 234 -6.92 -15.51 -1.25
CA GLU A 234 -8.10 -15.02 -1.96
C GLU A 234 -7.74 -14.70 -3.42
N LEU A 235 -8.33 -15.44 -4.35
CA LEU A 235 -8.14 -15.25 -5.78
C LEU A 235 -9.15 -14.26 -6.33
N TRP A 236 -8.67 -13.10 -6.79
CA TRP A 236 -9.48 -12.09 -7.45
C TRP A 236 -9.42 -12.31 -8.97
N THR A 237 -10.41 -13.02 -9.51
CA THR A 237 -10.42 -13.45 -10.91
C THR A 237 -11.58 -12.79 -11.67
N ALA A 238 -11.53 -12.80 -13.01
CA ALA A 238 -12.65 -12.31 -13.82
C ALA A 238 -13.79 -13.34 -13.94
N THR A 239 -13.52 -14.62 -13.65
CA THR A 239 -14.40 -15.76 -13.92
C THR A 239 -14.85 -16.51 -12.67
N GLY A 240 -14.40 -16.08 -11.49
CA GLY A 240 -14.75 -16.68 -10.21
C GLY A 240 -16.24 -16.58 -9.90
N PRO A 241 -16.66 -17.09 -8.73
CA PRO A 241 -18.04 -16.94 -8.30
C PRO A 241 -18.33 -15.46 -8.01
N VAL A 242 -19.49 -14.98 -8.50
CA VAL A 242 -20.00 -13.65 -8.18
C VAL A 242 -20.62 -13.70 -6.79
N LEU A 243 -19.98 -13.05 -5.83
CA LEU A 243 -20.37 -13.06 -4.42
C LEU A 243 -20.66 -11.64 -3.95
N THR A 244 -21.70 -11.50 -3.13
CA THR A 244 -21.90 -10.29 -2.32
C THR A 244 -20.79 -10.16 -1.27
N THR A 245 -20.60 -8.96 -0.75
CA THR A 245 -19.71 -8.69 0.39
C THR A 245 -19.98 -9.64 1.56
N HIS A 246 -21.24 -9.87 1.90
CA HIS A 246 -21.61 -10.74 3.01
C HIS A 246 -21.20 -12.20 2.75
N GLU A 247 -21.48 -12.73 1.56
CA GLU A 247 -21.12 -14.11 1.20
C GLU A 247 -19.61 -14.31 1.16
N ARG A 248 -18.87 -13.36 0.56
CA ARG A 248 -17.41 -13.37 0.52
C ARG A 248 -16.80 -13.36 1.92
N LEU A 249 -17.22 -12.45 2.80
CA LEU A 249 -16.70 -12.37 4.18
C LEU A 249 -17.05 -13.64 5.00
N LYS A 250 -18.21 -14.24 4.74
CA LYS A 250 -18.58 -15.54 5.33
C LYS A 250 -17.64 -16.66 4.87
N GLN A 251 -17.25 -16.68 3.60
CA GLN A 251 -16.27 -17.64 3.09
C GLN A 251 -14.89 -17.43 3.73
N LEU A 252 -14.40 -16.18 3.85
CA LEU A 252 -13.14 -15.88 4.54
C LEU A 252 -13.16 -16.33 6.00
N THR A 253 -14.26 -16.05 6.73
CA THR A 253 -14.43 -16.47 8.13
C THR A 253 -14.46 -17.99 8.28
N SER A 254 -15.13 -18.69 7.35
CA SER A 254 -15.14 -20.15 7.31
C SER A 254 -13.76 -20.71 7.02
N ALA A 255 -13.02 -20.14 6.06
CA ALA A 255 -11.66 -20.53 5.73
C ALA A 255 -10.71 -20.34 6.93
N GLN A 256 -10.80 -19.21 7.63
CA GLN A 256 -10.02 -18.96 8.84
C GLN A 256 -10.32 -20.01 9.93
N SER A 257 -11.60 -20.31 10.15
CA SER A 257 -12.04 -21.28 11.18
C SER A 257 -11.64 -22.72 10.87
N GLN A 258 -11.59 -23.09 9.60
CA GLN A 258 -11.12 -24.41 9.15
C GLN A 258 -9.62 -24.61 9.37
N GLY A 259 -8.83 -23.52 9.34
CA GLY A 259 -7.38 -23.57 9.41
C GLY A 259 -6.75 -24.22 8.17
N GLY A 260 -5.44 -24.42 8.20
CA GLY A 260 -4.66 -24.86 7.05
C GLY A 260 -4.57 -23.80 5.94
N VAL A 261 -4.00 -24.17 4.81
CA VAL A 261 -3.89 -23.29 3.63
C VAL A 261 -5.17 -23.37 2.81
N GLN A 262 -5.99 -22.33 2.90
CA GLN A 262 -7.29 -22.23 2.24
C GLN A 262 -7.19 -21.37 0.98
N VAL A 263 -7.94 -21.74 -0.06
CA VAL A 263 -8.07 -20.95 -1.29
C VAL A 263 -9.53 -20.60 -1.48
N VAL A 264 -9.82 -19.30 -1.54
CA VAL A 264 -11.14 -18.73 -1.78
C VAL A 264 -11.08 -17.97 -3.10
N GLU A 265 -11.96 -18.26 -4.04
CA GLU A 265 -12.01 -17.54 -5.32
C GLU A 265 -13.23 -16.62 -5.33
N VAL A 266 -13.07 -15.41 -5.87
CA VAL A 266 -14.14 -14.42 -6.02
C VAL A 266 -13.98 -13.65 -7.33
N ALA A 267 -15.10 -13.41 -8.02
CA ALA A 267 -15.12 -12.54 -9.18
C ALA A 267 -14.92 -11.08 -8.77
N VAL A 268 -13.91 -10.43 -9.36
CA VAL A 268 -13.61 -9.01 -9.15
C VAL A 268 -13.54 -8.28 -10.50
N ASN A 269 -14.24 -7.16 -10.60
CA ASN A 269 -14.32 -6.33 -11.79
C ASN A 269 -13.27 -5.21 -11.77
N PHE A 270 -12.16 -5.42 -12.49
CA PHE A 270 -11.04 -4.49 -12.56
C PHE A 270 -11.27 -3.25 -13.45
N ASN A 271 -12.46 -3.08 -14.07
CA ASN A 271 -12.74 -1.95 -14.97
C ASN A 271 -12.60 -0.58 -14.30
N ALA A 272 -12.72 -0.51 -12.97
CA ALA A 272 -12.47 0.72 -12.21
C ALA A 272 -11.03 1.24 -12.34
N LEU A 273 -10.09 0.45 -12.88
CA LEU A 273 -8.71 0.87 -13.11
C LEU A 273 -8.65 2.10 -14.01
N SER A 274 -9.44 2.16 -15.09
CA SER A 274 -9.41 3.29 -16.03
C SER A 274 -9.66 4.64 -15.36
N ARG A 275 -10.51 4.67 -14.31
CA ARG A 275 -10.78 5.87 -13.52
C ARG A 275 -9.55 6.35 -12.74
N LEU A 276 -8.71 5.44 -12.25
CA LEU A 276 -7.43 5.79 -11.63
C LEU A 276 -6.41 6.24 -12.67
N GLU A 277 -6.43 5.62 -13.85
CA GLU A 277 -5.53 5.98 -14.96
C GLU A 277 -5.79 7.39 -15.50
N GLU A 278 -7.04 7.84 -15.49
CA GLU A 278 -7.40 9.22 -15.81
C GLU A 278 -6.77 10.25 -14.85
N VAL A 279 -6.49 9.86 -13.60
CA VAL A 279 -5.93 10.76 -12.57
C VAL A 279 -4.39 10.75 -12.59
N CYS A 280 -3.77 9.57 -12.61
CA CYS A 280 -2.31 9.41 -12.44
C CYS A 280 -1.63 8.55 -13.52
N GLY A 281 -2.30 8.30 -14.65
CA GLY A 281 -1.77 7.44 -15.71
C GLY A 281 -1.81 5.96 -15.36
N PRO A 282 -1.35 5.05 -16.25
CA PRO A 282 -1.36 3.62 -15.98
C PRO A 282 -0.50 3.27 -14.76
N PRO A 283 -0.77 2.12 -14.11
CA PRO A 283 0.20 1.49 -13.22
C PRO A 283 1.58 1.46 -13.87
N ARG A 284 2.62 1.70 -13.07
CA ARG A 284 4.02 1.60 -13.51
C ARG A 284 4.85 0.76 -12.55
N VAL A 285 4.42 0.70 -11.29
CA VAL A 285 5.05 -0.11 -10.26
C VAL A 285 5.26 -1.54 -10.77
N TRP A 286 6.45 -2.08 -10.52
CA TRP A 286 6.82 -3.44 -10.91
C TRP A 286 6.82 -3.74 -12.43
N GLY A 287 6.67 -2.73 -13.29
CA GLY A 287 6.58 -2.92 -14.74
C GLY A 287 5.21 -3.39 -15.24
N LEU A 288 4.16 -3.13 -14.45
CA LEU A 288 2.76 -3.29 -14.87
C LEU A 288 2.36 -2.36 -16.02
#